data_AF-A0A1F7U586-F1
#
_entry.id   AF-A0A1F7U586-F1
#
_cell.length_a   1.000
_cell.length_b   1.000
_cell.length_c   1.000
_cell.angle_alpha   90.00
_cell.angle_beta   90.00
_cell.angle_gamma   90.00
#
_symmetry.space_group_name_H-M   'P 1'
#
loop_
_entity.id
_entity.type
_entity.pdbx_description
1 polymer ?
#
loop_
_entity_poly.entity_id
_entity_poly.type
_entity_poly.pdbx_seq_one_letter_code
_entity_poly.pdbx_strand_id
1 'polypeptide(L)' 'MRYIFGVIFIVLGAAMVIWTEKLFGWVGQIQWAETHIGPGGTRTFIKLLGLAVIFIALLLMTGTVEDILTAIFVPKGI' A
#
# COMPACT_ATOMS: atom_id res chain seq x y z
N MET A 1 12.83 -1.57 -15.37
CA MET A 1 11.98 -2.51 -14.61
C MET A 1 11.48 -1.91 -13.30
N ARG A 2 12.36 -1.55 -12.33
CA ARG A 2 11.97 -1.05 -11.00
C ARG A 2 10.99 0.14 -11.01
N TYR A 3 11.24 1.12 -11.87
CA TYR A 3 10.35 2.28 -12.05
C TYR A 3 9.00 1.93 -12.69
N ILE A 4 8.97 0.96 -13.60
CA ILE A 4 7.72 0.52 -14.25
C ILE A 4 6.81 -0.16 -13.23
N PHE A 5 7.37 -1.06 -12.42
CA PHE A 5 6.63 -1.70 -11.32
C PHE A 5 6.15 -0.67 -10.30
N GLY A 6 6.99 0.27 -9.88
CA GLY A 6 6.59 1.33 -8.95
C GLY A 6 5.43 2.16 -9.46
N VAL A 7 5.47 2.58 -10.74
CA VAL A 7 4.35 3.33 -11.36
C VAL A 7 3.07 2.50 -11.40
N ILE A 8 3.15 1.20 -11.72
CA ILE A 8 1.98 0.30 -11.69
C ILE A 8 1.38 0.23 -10.28
N PHE A 9 2.20 0.04 -9.24
CA PHE A 9 1.72 -0.03 -7.87
C PHE A 9 1.14 1.30 -7.37
N ILE A 10 1.69 2.44 -7.79
CA ILE A 10 1.13 3.77 -7.51
C ILE A 10 -0.25 3.89 -8.15
N VAL A 11 -0.39 3.51 -9.42
CA VAL A 11 -1.68 3.55 -10.14
C VAL A 11 -2.71 2.64 -9.47
N LEU A 12 -2.30 1.44 -9.04
CA LEU A 12 -3.17 0.52 -8.30
C LEU A 12 -3.60 1.10 -6.94
N GLY A 13 -2.68 1.65 -6.17
CA GLY A 13 -3.00 2.30 -4.90
C GLY A 13 -3.91 3.52 -5.07
N ALA A 14 -3.68 4.33 -6.11
CA ALA A 14 -4.56 5.44 -6.46
C ALA A 14 -5.95 4.96 -6.88
N ALA A 15 -6.05 3.90 -7.67
CA ALA A 15 -7.32 3.29 -8.05
C ALA A 15 -8.10 2.79 -6.82
N MET A 16 -7.44 2.23 -5.81
CA MET A 16 -8.09 1.84 -4.56
C MET A 16 -8.69 3.03 -3.81
N VAL A 17 -7.98 4.16 -3.77
CA VAL A 17 -8.46 5.40 -3.13
C VAL A 17 -9.65 6.01 -3.90
N ILE A 18 -9.60 6.02 -5.24
CA ILE A 18 -10.65 6.58 -6.08
C ILE A 18 -11.89 5.68 -6.10
N TRP A 19 -11.72 4.37 -6.19
CA TRP A 19 -12.80 3.39 -6.28
C TRP A 19 -13.18 2.76 -4.93
N THR A 20 -12.98 3.51 -3.85
CA THR A 20 -13.30 3.04 -2.49
C THR A 20 -14.76 2.58 -2.35
N GLU A 21 -15.75 3.27 -2.95
CA GLU A 21 -17.15 2.84 -2.85
C GLU A 21 -17.42 1.51 -3.57
N LYS A 22 -16.74 1.25 -4.71
CA LYS A 22 -16.86 -0.04 -5.40
C LYS A 22 -16.27 -1.16 -4.56
N LEU A 23 -15.10 -0.92 -3.96
CA LEU A 23 -14.43 -1.88 -3.08
C LEU A 23 -15.24 -2.12 -1.80
N PHE A 24 -15.81 -1.06 -1.23
CA PHE A 24 -16.72 -1.16 -0.09
C PHE A 24 -17.97 -1.97 -0.43
N GLY A 25 -18.54 -1.79 -1.62
CA GLY A 25 -19.69 -2.59 -2.09
C GLY A 25 -19.37 -4.08 -2.27
N TRP A 26 -18.11 -4.45 -2.47
CA TRP A 26 -17.68 -5.86 -2.56
C TRP A 26 -17.30 -6.46 -1.20
N VAL A 27 -16.63 -5.69 -0.35
CA VAL A 27 -16.13 -6.18 0.95
C VAL A 27 -17.20 -6.07 2.05
N GLY A 28 -18.06 -5.06 1.98
CA GLY A 28 -18.98 -4.72 3.05
C GLY A 28 -18.29 -4.04 4.24
N GLN A 29 -18.97 -3.99 5.39
CA GLN A 29 -18.44 -3.37 6.60
C GLN A 29 -17.42 -4.28 7.30
N ILE A 30 -16.23 -3.73 7.58
CA ILE A 30 -15.19 -4.42 8.34
C ILE A 30 -15.36 -4.04 9.81
N GLN A 31 -15.73 -4.99 10.66
CA GLN A 31 -15.99 -4.76 12.08
C GLN A 31 -14.81 -4.13 12.84
N TRP A 32 -13.56 -4.50 12.48
CA TRP A 32 -12.37 -3.88 13.06
C TRP A 32 -12.30 -2.39 12.74
N ALA A 33 -12.57 -2.02 11.48
CA ALA A 33 -12.51 -0.64 11.02
C ALA A 33 -13.62 0.22 11.64
N GLU A 34 -14.84 -0.31 11.72
CA GLU A 34 -15.96 0.39 12.36
C GLU A 34 -15.72 0.62 13.86
N THR A 35 -15.10 -0.35 14.55
CA THR A 35 -14.83 -0.25 16.00
C THR A 35 -13.67 0.69 16.33
N HIS A 36 -12.61 0.74 15.49
CA HIS A 36 -11.40 1.52 15.79
C HIS A 36 -11.40 2.92 15.16
N ILE A 37 -11.99 3.07 13.97
CA ILE A 37 -12.02 4.34 13.24
C ILE A 37 -13.36 5.07 13.47
N GLY A 38 -14.42 4.33 13.80
CA GLY A 38 -15.76 4.84 14.04
C GLY A 38 -16.73 4.54 12.89
N PRO A 39 -17.96 5.09 12.94
CA PRO A 39 -19.00 4.80 11.95
C PRO A 39 -18.59 5.19 10.52
N GLY A 40 -18.69 4.25 9.59
CA GLY A 40 -18.19 4.39 8.22
C GLY A 40 -16.68 4.19 8.09
N GLY A 41 -16.02 3.74 9.16
CA GLY A 41 -14.58 3.54 9.26
C GLY A 41 -14.01 2.60 8.19
N THR A 42 -14.82 1.68 7.67
CA THR A 42 -14.41 0.77 6.58
C THR A 42 -14.01 1.52 5.30
N ARG A 43 -14.73 2.59 4.95
CA ARG A 43 -14.39 3.42 3.77
C ARG A 43 -13.06 4.13 3.98
N THR A 44 -12.85 4.67 5.17
CA THR A 44 -11.60 5.32 5.56
C THR A 44 -10.46 4.32 5.56
N PHE A 45 -10.68 3.10 6.05
CA PHE A 45 -9.70 2.02 6.06
C PHE A 45 -9.24 1.62 4.65
N ILE A 46 -10.17 1.48 3.69
CA ILE A 46 -9.83 1.17 2.30
C ILE A 46 -8.96 2.27 1.68
N LYS A 47 -9.25 3.54 1.96
CA LYS A 47 -8.43 4.67 1.50
C LYS A 47 -7.04 4.66 2.14
N LEU A 48 -6.96 4.38 3.44
CA LEU A 48 -5.69 4.27 4.16
C LEU A 48 -4.83 3.12 3.62
N LEU A 49 -5.45 1.99 3.28
CA LEU A 49 -4.78 0.88 2.61
C LEU A 49 -4.23 1.29 1.24
N GLY A 50 -5.05 1.95 0.41
CA GLY A 50 -4.61 2.45 -0.89
C GLY A 50 -3.45 3.44 -0.78
N LEU A 51 -3.50 4.33 0.22
CA LEU A 51 -2.41 5.27 0.52
C LEU A 51 -1.14 4.53 0.96
N ALA A 52 -1.24 3.52 1.83
CA ALA A 52 -0.12 2.70 2.25
C ALA A 52 0.54 1.97 1.07
N VAL A 53 -0.25 1.46 0.12
CA VAL A 53 0.25 0.86 -1.12
C VAL A 53 1.05 1.86 -1.95
N ILE A 54 0.58 3.11 -2.08
CA ILE A 54 1.33 4.17 -2.77
C ILE A 54 2.67 4.44 -2.07
N PHE A 55 2.68 4.55 -0.73
CA PHE A 55 3.92 4.74 0.03
C PHE A 55 4.91 3.60 -0.17
N ILE A 56 4.45 2.35 -0.14
CA ILE A 56 5.29 1.17 -0.39
C ILE A 56 5.83 1.19 -1.82
N ALA A 57 5.01 1.55 -2.80
CA ALA A 57 5.41 1.67 -4.19
C ALA A 57 6.55 2.71 -4.37
N LEU A 58 6.45 3.85 -3.69
CA LEU A 58 7.49 4.87 -3.67
C LEU A 58 8.79 4.35 -3.04
N LEU A 59 8.72 3.64 -1.92
CA LEU A 59 9.87 3.03 -1.25
C LEU A 59 10.57 1.96 -2.11
N LEU A 60 9.80 1.18 -2.87
CA LEU A 60 10.35 0.22 -3.83
C LEU A 60 11.02 0.93 -5.01
N MET A 61 10.48 2.09 -5.43
CA MET A 61 11.02 2.89 -6.52
C MET A 61 12.37 3.54 -6.17
N THR A 62 12.51 4.06 -4.94
CA THR A 62 13.74 4.71 -4.47
C THR A 62 14.92 3.74 -4.33
N GLY A 63 14.69 2.43 -4.43
CA GLY A 63 15.75 1.42 -4.32
C GLY A 63 16.15 1.09 -2.89
N THR A 64 15.54 1.75 -1.91
CA THR A 64 15.86 1.59 -0.49
C THR A 64 15.64 0.15 -0.01
N VAL A 65 14.66 -0.55 -0.59
CA VAL A 65 14.41 -1.97 -0.30
C VAL A 65 15.54 -2.86 -0.83
N GLU A 66 16.11 -2.54 -1.97
CA GLU A 66 17.26 -3.27 -2.54
C GLU A 66 18.53 -3.02 -1.71
N ASP A 67 18.72 -1.78 -1.25
CA ASP A 67 19.82 -1.42 -0.35
C ASP A 67 19.72 -2.14 1.01
N ILE A 68 18.51 -2.25 1.58
CA ILE A 68 18.27 -2.99 2.82
C ILE A 68 18.47 -4.49 2.62
N LEU A 69 17.93 -5.05 1.54
CA LEU A 69 18.08 -6.48 1.23
C LEU A 69 19.56 -6.84 1.01
N THR A 70 20.30 -6.04 0.27
CA THR A 70 21.73 -6.27 0.08
C THR A 70 22.50 -6.11 1.38
N ALA A 71 22.17 -5.14 2.23
CA ALA A 71 22.81 -4.96 3.53
C ALA A 71 22.58 -6.14 4.51
N ILE A 72 21.43 -6.81 4.43
CA ILE A 72 21.09 -7.95 5.31
C ILE A 72 21.62 -9.28 4.74
N PHE A 73 21.49 -9.48 3.42
CA PHE A 73 21.75 -10.77 2.78
C PHE A 73 23.13 -10.89 2.12
N VAL A 74 23.86 -9.78 1.93
CA VAL A 74 25.26 -9.82 1.51
C VAL A 74 26.11 -9.60 2.77
N PRO A 75 26.74 -10.66 3.32
CA PRO A 75 27.74 -10.47 4.35
C PRO A 75 28.83 -9.57 3.76
N LYS A 76 29.18 -8.48 4.43
CA LYS A 76 30.40 -7.73 4.14
C LYS A 76 31.59 -8.61 4.52
N GLY A 77 31.92 -9.56 3.65
CA GLY A 77 33.18 -10.30 3.68
C GLY A 77 34.22 -9.50 2.89
N ILE A 78 34.89 -8.60 3.58
CA ILE A 78 36.34 -8.39 3.42
C ILE A 78 36.95 -8.69 4.78
#